data_AF-A0A7D5AVZ5-F1
#
_entry.id   AF-A0A7D5AVZ5-F1
#
_cell.length_a   1.000
_cell.length_b   1.000
_cell.length_c   1.000
_cell.angle_alpha   90.00
_cell.angle_beta   90.00
_cell.angle_gamma   90.00
#
_symmetry.space_group_name_H-M   'P 1'
#
loop_
_entity.id
_entity.type
_entity.pdbx_description
1 polymer ?
#
loop_
_entity_poly.entity_id
_entity_poly.type
_entity_poly.pdbx_seq_one_letter_code
_entity_poly.pdbx_strand_id
1 'polypeptide(L)'
;GESGPDPEVARQRFGAVSDQLQATNKVLKKHGRSGKESVAALQALADLFMPIKLVPKQFDVLVERVRGALDRLRQQERAIMQLCVRDARMPRADFLRLFPSNETDQTWSGDL
;
A
#
# COMPACT_ATOMS: atom_id res chain seq x y z
N GLY A 1 -20.86 -7.81 -28.62
CA GLY A 1 -20.05 -6.71 -29.19
C GLY A 1 -18.65 -6.86 -28.65
N GLU A 2 -17.90 -7.79 -29.24
CA GLU A 2 -16.61 -8.29 -28.75
C GLU A 2 -15.47 -7.72 -29.57
N SER A 3 -15.20 -6.43 -29.42
CA SER A 3 -13.89 -5.89 -29.79
C SER A 3 -13.28 -5.39 -28.49
N GLY A 4 -12.36 -6.19 -27.93
CA GLY A 4 -11.48 -5.73 -26.87
C GLY A 4 -10.71 -4.48 -27.30
N PRO A 5 -10.03 -3.78 -26.37
CA PRO A 5 -9.24 -2.61 -26.72
C PRO A 5 -8.25 -2.97 -27.84
N ASP A 6 -8.11 -2.07 -28.82
CA ASP A 6 -7.18 -2.22 -29.95
C ASP A 6 -5.82 -2.75 -29.43
N PRO A 7 -5.36 -3.92 -29.91
CA PRO A 7 -4.13 -4.55 -29.42
C PRO A 7 -2.90 -3.64 -29.49
N GLU A 8 -2.84 -2.74 -30.47
CA GLU A 8 -1.74 -1.78 -30.61
C GLU A 8 -1.80 -0.72 -29.50
N VAL A 9 -2.98 -0.13 -29.30
CA VAL A 9 -3.22 0.86 -28.24
C VAL A 9 -3.03 0.24 -26.86
N ALA A 10 -3.47 -1.00 -26.66
CA ALA A 10 -3.26 -1.74 -25.43
C ALA A 10 -1.76 -1.94 -25.16
N ARG A 11 -0.99 -2.37 -26.17
CA ARG A 11 0.46 -2.55 -26.05
C ARG A 11 1.16 -1.25 -25.68
N GLN A 12 0.79 -0.14 -26.31
CA GLN A 12 1.35 1.18 -26.00
C GLN A 12 1.04 1.61 -24.56
N ARG A 13 -0.20 1.45 -24.10
CA ARG A 13 -0.60 1.81 -22.73
C ARG A 13 0.10 0.95 -21.68
N PHE A 14 0.11 -0.37 -21.85
CA PHE A 14 0.80 -1.27 -20.91
C PHE A 14 2.32 -1.09 -20.95
N GLY A 15 2.89 -0.78 -22.12
CA GLY A 15 4.29 -0.39 -22.27
C GLY A 15 4.63 0.85 -21.45
N ALA A 16 3.85 1.92 -21.60
CA ALA A 16 4.03 3.16 -20.82
C ALA A 16 3.93 2.92 -19.30
N VAL A 17 2.97 2.09 -18.85
CA VAL A 17 2.87 1.69 -17.44
C VAL A 17 4.11 0.93 -16.98
N SER A 18 4.60 -0.02 -17.80
CA SER A 18 5.81 -0.80 -17.48
C SER A 18 7.05 0.09 -17.35
N ASP A 19 7.26 1.01 -18.29
CA ASP A 19 8.40 1.92 -18.28
C ASP A 19 8.35 2.86 -17.07
N GLN A 20 7.18 3.43 -16.78
CA GLN A 20 6.99 4.29 -15.63
C GLN A 20 7.13 3.51 -14.31
N LEU A 21 6.72 2.24 -14.25
CA LEU A 21 6.92 1.38 -13.08
C LEU A 21 8.41 1.15 -12.83
N GLN A 22 9.20 0.89 -13.87
CA GLN A 22 10.66 0.74 -13.73
C GLN A 22 11.31 2.04 -13.25
N ALA A 23 10.91 3.20 -13.79
CA ALA A 23 11.39 4.50 -13.34
C ALA A 23 11.03 4.74 -11.87
N THR A 24 9.77 4.49 -11.50
CA THR A 24 9.27 4.64 -10.13
C THR A 24 10.05 3.75 -9.15
N ASN A 25 10.32 2.50 -9.49
CA ASN A 25 11.12 1.59 -8.66
C ASN A 25 12.54 2.10 -8.42
N LYS A 26 13.17 2.74 -9.41
CA LYS A 26 14.50 3.36 -9.24
C LYS A 26 14.45 4.53 -8.26
N VAL A 27 13.42 5.36 -8.33
CA VAL A 27 13.22 6.50 -7.40
C VAL A 27 12.94 6.01 -5.98
N LEU A 28 12.04 5.02 -5.84
CA LEU A 28 11.70 4.41 -4.54
C LEU A 28 12.92 3.82 -3.83
N LYS A 29 13.83 3.19 -4.59
CA LYS A 29 15.08 2.64 -4.04
C LYS A 29 16.01 3.73 -3.51
N LYS A 30 16.00 4.92 -4.09
CA LYS A 30 16.89 6.03 -3.71
C LYS A 30 16.32 6.91 -2.59
N HIS A 31 15.02 7.21 -2.64
CA HIS A 31 14.39 8.23 -1.79
C HIS A 31 13.41 7.64 -0.76
N GLY A 32 13.25 6.31 -0.74
CA GLY A 32 12.21 5.64 0.05
C GLY A 32 10.81 5.96 -0.49
N ARG A 33 9.76 5.43 0.15
CA ARG A 33 8.38 5.58 -0.35
C ARG A 33 7.77 6.95 -0.07
N SER A 34 8.19 7.60 1.02
CA SER A 34 7.63 8.88 1.49
C SER A 34 8.35 10.13 0.95
N GLY A 35 9.41 9.97 0.15
CA GLY A 35 10.11 11.08 -0.48
C GLY A 35 9.24 11.81 -1.52
N LYS A 36 9.42 13.12 -1.68
CA LYS A 36 8.62 13.94 -2.60
C LYS A 36 8.72 13.44 -4.04
N GLU A 37 9.91 13.06 -4.46
CA GLU A 37 10.20 12.50 -5.78
C GLU A 37 9.50 11.15 -5.98
N SER A 38 9.48 10.31 -4.95
CA SER A 38 8.78 9.02 -4.97
C SER A 38 7.28 9.18 -5.07
N VAL A 39 6.70 10.12 -4.32
CA VAL A 39 5.27 10.44 -4.39
C VAL A 39 4.89 10.93 -5.78
N ALA A 40 5.71 11.82 -6.37
CA ALA A 40 5.48 12.29 -7.74
C ALA A 40 5.57 11.16 -8.77
N ALA A 41 6.56 10.27 -8.66
CA ALA A 41 6.71 9.13 -9.56
C ALA A 41 5.54 8.12 -9.44
N LEU A 42 5.09 7.85 -8.21
CA LEU A 42 3.92 7.01 -7.93
C LEU A 42 2.62 7.63 -8.50
N GLN A 43 2.46 8.95 -8.39
CA GLN A 43 1.30 9.65 -8.97
C GLN A 43 1.30 9.53 -10.49
N ALA A 44 2.44 9.79 -11.14
CA ALA A 44 2.56 9.62 -12.59
C ALA A 44 2.27 8.17 -13.04
N LEU A 45 2.69 7.17 -12.26
CA LEU A 45 2.33 5.77 -12.52
C LEU A 45 0.82 5.53 -12.39
N ALA A 46 0.18 6.11 -11.37
CA ALA A 46 -1.26 6.00 -11.18
C ALA A 46 -2.03 6.66 -12.34
N ASP A 47 -1.59 7.81 -12.82
CA ASP A 47 -2.22 8.54 -13.92
C ASP A 47 -2.20 7.73 -15.22
N LEU A 48 -1.14 6.96 -15.47
CA LEU A 48 -1.06 6.02 -16.61
C LEU A 48 -1.92 4.77 -16.41
N PHE A 49 -2.07 4.30 -15.17
CA PHE A 49 -2.81 3.08 -14.85
C PHE A 49 -4.34 3.30 -14.80
N MET A 50 -4.81 4.42 -14.24
CA MET A 50 -6.24 4.73 -14.06
C MET A 50 -7.13 4.58 -15.31
N PRO A 51 -6.74 5.01 -16.52
CA PRO A 51 -7.60 4.91 -17.70
C PRO A 51 -7.70 3.49 -18.27
N ILE A 52 -6.98 2.50 -17.71
CA ILE A 52 -7.04 1.11 -18.15
C ILE A 52 -8.30 0.46 -17.59
N LYS A 53 -9.26 0.18 -18.48
CA LYS A 53 -10.46 -0.59 -18.13
C LYS A 53 -10.09 -2.07 -18.04
N LEU A 54 -9.93 -2.56 -16.81
CA LEU A 54 -9.72 -3.97 -16.53
C LEU A 54 -11.03 -4.76 -16.67
N VAL A 55 -10.90 -6.04 -17.02
CA VAL A 55 -12.02 -6.98 -16.95
C VAL A 55 -12.50 -7.05 -15.49
N PRO A 56 -13.81 -7.01 -15.21
CA PRO A 56 -14.33 -6.97 -13.83
C PRO A 56 -13.70 -8.01 -12.90
N LYS A 57 -13.58 -9.27 -13.36
CA LYS A 57 -12.93 -10.33 -12.57
C LYS A 57 -11.48 -10.03 -12.17
N GLN A 58 -10.71 -9.37 -13.03
CA GLN A 58 -9.32 -8.99 -12.73
C GLN A 58 -9.28 -7.80 -11.76
N PHE A 59 -10.20 -6.86 -11.90
CA PHE A 59 -10.36 -5.75 -10.96
C PHE A 59 -10.67 -6.26 -9.55
N ASP A 60 -11.64 -7.19 -9.43
CA ASP A 60 -12.01 -7.79 -8.15
C ASP A 60 -10.82 -8.47 -7.47
N VAL A 61 -10.01 -9.22 -8.20
CA VAL A 61 -8.79 -9.86 -7.67
C VAL A 61 -7.80 -8.82 -7.13
N LEU A 62 -7.63 -7.67 -7.80
CA LEU A 62 -6.76 -6.60 -7.32
C LEU A 62 -7.31 -5.95 -6.05
N VAL A 63 -8.61 -5.67 -6.00
CA VAL A 63 -9.26 -5.08 -4.83
C VAL A 63 -9.16 -6.01 -3.62
N GLU A 64 -9.40 -7.31 -3.80
CA GLU A 64 -9.30 -8.28 -2.71
C GLU A 64 -7.88 -8.42 -2.17
N ARG A 65 -6.85 -8.28 -3.01
CA ARG A 65 -5.45 -8.23 -2.53
C ARG A 65 -5.20 -7.03 -1.63
N VAL A 66 -5.72 -5.85 -1.99
CA VAL A 66 -5.57 -4.62 -1.19
C VAL A 66 -6.33 -4.75 0.12
N ARG A 67 -7.60 -5.19 0.08
CA ARG A 67 -8.41 -5.43 1.28
C ARG A 67 -7.76 -6.43 2.21
N GLY A 68 -7.32 -7.57 1.68
CA GLY A 68 -6.64 -8.60 2.47
C GLY A 68 -5.35 -8.11 3.12
N ALA A 69 -4.61 -7.19 2.50
CA ALA A 69 -3.45 -6.57 3.14
C ALA A 69 -3.84 -5.67 4.32
N LEU A 70 -4.89 -4.87 4.18
CA LEU A 70 -5.42 -4.03 5.27
C LEU A 70 -5.99 -4.88 6.42
N ASP A 71 -6.67 -5.98 6.11
CA ASP A 71 -7.21 -6.87 7.12
C ASP A 71 -6.11 -7.55 7.92
N ARG A 72 -5.02 -7.99 7.27
CA ARG A 72 -3.82 -8.49 7.96
C ARG A 72 -3.19 -7.43 8.86
N LEU A 73 -3.09 -6.18 8.39
CA LEU A 73 -2.57 -5.07 9.20
C LEU A 73 -3.42 -4.88 10.47
N ARG A 74 -4.74 -4.79 10.33
CA ARG A 74 -5.68 -4.66 11.46
C ARG A 74 -5.64 -5.82 12.43
N GLN A 75 -5.42 -7.04 11.94
CA GLN A 75 -5.22 -8.21 12.80
C GLN A 75 -3.97 -8.05 13.67
N GLN A 76 -2.86 -7.56 13.10
CA GLN A 76 -1.64 -7.29 13.86
C GLN A 76 -1.86 -6.16 14.88
N GLU A 77 -2.47 -5.05 14.49
CA GLU A 77 -2.80 -3.94 15.40
C GLU A 77 -3.65 -4.41 16.60
N ARG A 78 -4.66 -5.24 16.35
CA ARG A 78 -5.51 -5.82 17.41
C ARG A 78 -4.73 -6.80 18.29
N ALA A 79 -3.88 -7.63 17.72
CA ALA A 79 -3.05 -8.57 18.46
C ALA A 79 -2.10 -7.81 19.41
N ILE A 80 -1.42 -6.79 18.90
CA ILE A 80 -0.55 -5.91 19.70
C ILE A 80 -1.34 -5.22 20.80
N MET A 81 -2.52 -4.65 20.50
CA MET A 81 -3.38 -4.03 21.50
C MET A 81 -3.78 -5.03 22.60
N GLN A 82 -4.14 -6.27 22.26
CA GLN A 82 -4.46 -7.29 23.26
C GLN A 82 -3.26 -7.61 24.15
N LEU A 83 -2.09 -7.81 23.56
CA LEU A 83 -0.87 -8.10 24.32
C LEU A 83 -0.52 -6.95 25.27
N CYS A 84 -0.54 -5.70 24.80
CA CYS A 84 -0.18 -4.54 25.62
C CYS A 84 -1.24 -4.25 26.70
N VAL A 85 -2.52 -4.16 26.32
CA VAL A 85 -3.57 -3.69 27.23
C VAL A 85 -4.05 -4.77 28.18
N ARG A 86 -4.24 -6.00 27.69
CA ARG A 86 -4.78 -7.10 28.50
C ARG A 86 -3.67 -7.86 29.22
N ASP A 87 -2.64 -8.27 28.49
CA ASP A 87 -1.65 -9.21 29.04
C ASP A 87 -0.55 -8.47 29.82
N ALA A 88 -0.04 -7.35 29.31
CA ALA A 88 0.92 -6.47 30.00
C ALA A 88 0.26 -5.40 30.88
N ARG A 89 -1.08 -5.35 30.95
CA ARG A 89 -1.87 -4.41 31.77
C ARG A 89 -1.60 -2.91 31.52
N MET A 90 -1.16 -2.55 30.32
CA MET A 90 -1.04 -1.14 29.92
C MET A 90 -2.43 -0.48 29.91
N PRO A 91 -2.60 0.73 30.46
CA PRO A 91 -3.84 1.49 30.28
C PRO A 91 -4.15 1.70 28.80
N ARG A 92 -5.39 1.39 28.38
CA ARG A 92 -5.81 1.53 26.97
C ARG A 92 -5.60 2.95 26.42
N ALA A 93 -5.79 3.96 27.26
CA ALA A 93 -5.58 5.36 26.87
C ALA A 93 -4.11 5.63 26.48
N ASP A 94 -3.15 5.04 27.21
CA ASP A 94 -1.73 5.16 26.90
C ASP A 94 -1.38 4.41 25.62
N PHE A 95 -1.90 3.20 25.41
CA PHE A 95 -1.73 2.47 24.16
C PHE A 95 -2.20 3.29 22.95
N LEU A 96 -3.42 3.84 23.01
CA LEU A 96 -3.99 4.64 21.92
C LEU A 96 -3.23 5.96 21.68
N ARG A 97 -2.50 6.45 22.68
CA ARG A 97 -1.67 7.66 22.57
C ARG A 97 -0.28 7.37 22.04
N LEU A 98 0.33 6.28 22.47
CA LEU A 98 1.75 5.97 22.24
C LEU A 98 1.99 5.06 21.03
N PHE A 99 1.07 4.16 20.72
CA PHE A 99 1.27 3.20 19.62
C PHE A 99 1.19 3.85 18.23
N PRO A 100 0.24 4.76 17.94
CA PRO A 100 0.21 5.42 16.62
C PRO A 100 1.50 6.19 16.35
N SER A 101 2.05 6.07 15.13
CA SER A 101 3.36 6.58 14.70
C SER A 101 4.58 5.76 15.15
N ASN A 102 4.40 4.77 16.02
CA ASN A 102 5.45 3.87 16.49
C ASN A 102 5.21 2.42 16.04
N GLU A 103 4.35 2.18 15.06
CA GLU A 103 3.84 0.84 14.70
C GLU A 103 4.93 -0.12 14.22
N THR A 104 6.07 0.42 13.78
CA THR A 104 7.24 -0.35 13.32
C THR A 104 8.45 -0.23 14.23
N ASP A 105 8.39 0.62 15.26
CA ASP A 105 9.47 0.77 16.23
C ASP A 105 9.34 -0.35 17.27
N GLN A 106 10.39 -1.17 17.42
CA GLN A 106 10.39 -2.27 18.39
C GLN A 106 10.72 -1.80 19.81
N THR A 107 11.19 -0.56 19.98
CA THR A 107 11.66 0.01 21.24
C THR A 107 10.67 0.98 21.88
N TRP A 108 9.56 1.30 21.19
CA TRP A 108 8.59 2.31 21.61
C TRP A 108 8.00 2.13 23.01
N SER A 109 7.97 0.89 23.50
CA SER A 109 7.45 0.54 24.83
C SER A 109 8.54 0.14 25.83
N GLY A 110 9.83 0.25 25.48
CA GLY A 110 10.93 -0.16 26.33
C GLY A 110 11.10 0.70 27.58
N ASP A 111 10.64 1.95 27.52
CA ASP A 111 10.75 2.95 28.60
C ASP A 111 9.45 3.08 29.43
N LEU A 112 8.46 2.20 29.21
CA LEU A 112 7.15 2.17 29.90
C LEU A 112 7.16 1.30 31.17
#